data_AF-K9P1J5-F1
#
_entry.id   AF-K9P1J5-F1
#
_cell.length_a   1.000
_cell.length_b   1.000
_cell.length_c   1.000
_cell.angle_alpha   90.00
_cell.angle_beta   90.00
_cell.angle_gamma   90.00
#
_symmetry.space_group_name_H-M   'P 1'
#
loop_
_entity.id
_entity.type
_entity.pdbx_description
1 polymer ?
#
loop_
_entity_poly.entity_id
_entity_poly.type
_entity_poly.pdbx_seq_one_letter_code
_entity_poly.pdbx_strand_id
1 'polypeptide(L)'
;MWPLYFLFNKILKTDEEEEEEESAEDLLSLVELRRNAVLPRSYFVEVPHINQLNSWDCGLACVLMALRTLGITTSTFQALMELCSTTSIWTVDLAYLLHKFHVSFSFFTVTVGAN
;
A
#
# COMPACT_ATOMS: atom_id res chain seq x y z
N MET A 1 -17.14 -9.61 -2.67
CA MET A 1 -16.47 -8.43 -3.28
C MET A 1 -15.76 -8.87 -4.56
N TRP A 2 -16.55 -9.23 -5.58
CA TRP A 2 -16.05 -9.86 -6.81
C TRP A 2 -16.51 -9.22 -8.14
N PRO A 3 -16.75 -7.89 -8.31
CA PRO A 3 -17.30 -7.44 -9.59
C PRO A 3 -16.25 -6.97 -10.62
N LEU A 4 -15.01 -6.66 -10.23
CA LEU A 4 -14.01 -6.08 -11.16
C LEU A 4 -13.11 -7.12 -11.83
N TYR A 5 -12.93 -8.29 -11.21
CA TYR A 5 -12.15 -9.38 -11.80
C TYR A 5 -12.85 -10.00 -13.03
N PHE A 6 -14.19 -10.06 -13.01
CA PHE A 6 -14.99 -10.58 -14.12
C PHE A 6 -15.02 -9.66 -15.34
N LEU A 7 -14.89 -8.34 -15.16
CA LEU A 7 -14.92 -7.37 -16.27
C LEU A 7 -13.58 -7.33 -17.03
N PHE A 8 -12.43 -7.45 -16.34
CA PHE A 8 -11.13 -7.59 -17.02
C PHE A 8 -11.04 -8.91 -17.80
N ASN A 9 -11.57 -10.00 -17.24
CA ASN A 9 -11.67 -11.30 -17.93
C ASN A 9 -12.62 -11.30 -19.13
N LYS A 10 -13.42 -10.25 -19.33
CA LYS A 10 -14.32 -10.12 -20.48
C LYS A 10 -13.75 -9.22 -21.57
N ILE A 11 -12.92 -8.23 -21.20
CA ILE A 11 -12.29 -7.31 -22.16
C ILE A 11 -11.16 -7.99 -22.95
N LEU A 12 -10.41 -8.91 -22.33
CA LEU A 12 -9.36 -9.66 -23.03
C LEU A 12 -9.88 -10.88 -23.83
N LYS A 13 -11.16 -11.22 -23.67
CA LYS A 13 -11.78 -12.45 -24.19
C LYS A 13 -12.67 -12.21 -25.41
N THR A 14 -12.55 -11.04 -26.05
CA THR A 14 -13.46 -10.62 -27.13
C THR A 14 -12.87 -10.74 -28.53
N ASP A 15 -11.62 -11.15 -28.68
CA ASP A 15 -11.05 -11.36 -30.01
C ASP A 15 -10.66 -12.84 -30.17
N GLU A 16 -11.60 -13.54 -30.80
CA GLU A 16 -11.44 -14.77 -31.59
C GLU A 16 -11.58 -16.11 -30.83
N GLU A 17 -12.73 -16.74 -31.07
CA GLU A 17 -12.94 -18.18 -30.93
C GLU A 17 -11.98 -18.91 -31.87
N GLU A 18 -10.87 -19.41 -31.34
CA GLU A 18 -10.23 -20.60 -31.88
C GLU A 18 -10.21 -21.64 -30.75
N GLU A 19 -10.92 -22.75 -30.95
CA GLU A 19 -10.78 -23.94 -30.13
C GLU A 19 -9.36 -24.49 -30.33
N GLU A 20 -8.38 -23.87 -29.68
CA GLU A 20 -7.06 -24.45 -29.54
C GLU A 20 -7.12 -25.44 -28.37
N GLU A 21 -6.97 -26.72 -28.67
CA GLU A 21 -6.64 -27.74 -27.69
C GLU A 21 -5.32 -27.34 -27.02
N GLU A 22 -5.41 -26.60 -25.91
CA GLU A 22 -4.28 -26.17 -25.10
C GLU A 22 -3.53 -27.44 -24.64
N SER A 23 -2.43 -27.75 -25.32
CA SER A 23 -1.64 -28.96 -25.11
C SER A 23 -1.22 -29.05 -23.64
N ALA A 24 -1.31 -30.24 -23.06
CA ALA A 24 -0.85 -30.49 -21.69
C ALA A 24 0.61 -30.06 -21.47
N GLU A 25 1.43 -30.02 -22.54
CA GLU A 25 2.79 -29.52 -22.51
C GLU A 25 2.87 -28.01 -22.26
N ASP A 26 1.92 -27.22 -22.73
CA ASP A 26 1.91 -25.76 -22.56
C ASP A 26 1.44 -25.36 -21.15
N LEU A 27 0.46 -26.09 -20.61
CA LEU A 27 0.10 -25.98 -19.19
C LEU A 27 1.26 -26.39 -18.27
N LEU A 28 2.03 -27.42 -18.65
CA LEU A 28 3.24 -27.80 -17.92
C LEU A 28 4.32 -26.72 -18.00
N SER A 29 4.49 -26.09 -19.17
CA SER A 29 5.41 -24.97 -19.37
C SER A 29 5.06 -23.77 -18.49
N LEU A 30 3.76 -23.40 -18.41
CA LEU A 30 3.28 -22.32 -17.55
C LEU A 30 3.43 -22.66 -16.06
N VAL A 31 3.20 -23.92 -15.67
CA VAL A 31 3.41 -24.40 -14.30
C VAL A 31 4.89 -24.41 -13.94
N GLU A 32 5.78 -24.76 -14.87
CA GLU A 32 7.24 -24.69 -14.69
C GLU A 32 7.74 -23.25 -14.64
N LEU A 33 7.20 -22.35 -15.47
CA LEU A 33 7.50 -20.92 -15.43
C LEU A 33 7.05 -20.31 -14.09
N ARG A 34 5.89 -20.73 -13.56
CA ARG A 34 5.38 -20.31 -12.25
C ARG A 34 6.16 -20.92 -11.09
N ARG A 35 6.72 -22.13 -11.24
CA ARG A 35 7.64 -22.75 -10.28
C ARG A 35 9.01 -22.05 -10.25
N ASN A 36 9.47 -21.55 -11.40
CA ASN A 36 10.74 -20.83 -11.54
C ASN A 36 10.61 -19.33 -11.26
N ALA A 37 9.39 -18.80 -11.13
CA ALA A 37 9.15 -17.46 -10.66
C ALA A 37 9.61 -17.36 -9.20
N VAL A 38 10.77 -16.72 -9.00
CA VAL A 38 11.25 -16.30 -7.68
C VAL A 38 10.16 -15.44 -7.05
N LEU A 39 9.40 -16.01 -6.12
CA LEU A 39 8.40 -15.27 -5.37
C LEU A 39 9.10 -14.05 -4.75
N PRO A 40 8.51 -12.84 -4.81
CA PRO A 40 9.09 -11.66 -4.20
C PRO A 40 9.44 -11.97 -2.76
N ARG A 41 10.73 -11.95 -2.45
CA ARG A 41 11.20 -12.22 -1.09
C ARG A 41 10.68 -11.09 -0.22
N SER A 42 9.85 -11.40 0.76
CA SER A 42 9.36 -10.41 1.71
C SER A 42 10.54 -9.75 2.41
N TYR A 43 10.66 -8.44 2.29
CA TYR A 43 11.66 -7.64 2.99
C TYR A 43 11.01 -6.96 4.18
N PHE A 44 11.64 -7.07 5.35
CA PHE A 44 11.19 -6.43 6.58
C PHE A 44 12.15 -5.30 6.93
N VAL A 45 11.59 -4.13 7.25
CA VAL A 45 12.35 -2.98 7.73
C VAL A 45 12.21 -2.91 9.24
N GLU A 46 13.32 -2.73 9.94
CA GLU A 46 13.28 -2.41 11.36
C GLU A 46 12.75 -0.99 11.55
N VAL A 47 11.68 -0.86 12.33
CA VAL A 47 10.99 0.41 12.58
C VAL A 47 10.97 0.64 14.08
N PRO A 48 11.44 1.79 14.60
CA PRO A 48 11.37 2.07 16.02
C PRO A 48 9.91 2.20 16.45
N HIS A 49 9.54 1.48 17.50
CA HIS A 49 8.18 1.54 18.04
C HIS A 49 7.98 2.81 18.87
N ILE A 50 6.89 3.54 18.61
CA ILE A 50 6.50 4.74 19.35
C ILE A 50 5.04 4.57 19.79
N ASN A 51 4.81 4.68 21.10
CA ASN A 51 3.47 4.60 21.65
C ASN A 51 2.68 5.88 21.32
N GLN A 52 1.43 5.70 20.90
CA GLN A 52 0.43 6.76 20.89
C GLN A 52 0.16 7.23 22.33
N LEU A 53 -0.18 8.51 22.53
CA LEU A 53 -0.43 9.08 23.86
C LEU A 53 -1.93 9.13 24.19
N ASN A 54 -2.79 9.14 23.18
CA ASN A 54 -4.25 9.20 23.32
C ASN A 54 -4.93 8.18 22.40
N SER A 55 -6.27 8.13 22.42
CA SER A 55 -7.01 7.21 21.54
C SER A 55 -7.09 7.67 20.08
N TRP A 56 -6.73 8.93 19.80
CA TRP A 56 -6.95 9.60 18.53
C TRP A 56 -5.66 9.90 17.73
N ASP A 57 -4.49 9.72 18.33
CA ASP A 57 -3.18 10.15 17.79
C ASP A 57 -2.33 9.00 17.23
N CYS A 58 -2.91 7.81 17.04
CA CYS A 58 -2.22 6.65 16.50
C CYS A 58 -1.57 6.93 15.13
N GLY A 59 -2.23 7.73 14.28
CA GLY A 59 -1.68 8.17 13.00
C GLY A 59 -0.42 9.04 13.15
N LEU A 60 -0.37 9.90 14.18
CA LEU A 60 0.80 10.73 14.47
C LEU A 60 1.99 9.88 14.95
N ALA A 61 1.72 8.88 15.80
CA ALA A 61 2.73 7.91 16.21
C ALA A 61 3.31 7.19 14.99
N CYS A 62 2.46 6.69 14.09
CA CYS A 62 2.87 6.04 12.84
C CYS A 62 3.73 6.94 11.94
N VAL A 63 3.35 8.21 11.78
CA VAL A 63 4.17 9.17 11.02
C VAL A 63 5.52 9.36 11.68
N LEU A 64 5.59 9.51 13.00
CA LEU A 64 6.86 9.66 13.69
C LEU A 64 7.75 8.42 13.53
N MET A 65 7.19 7.21 13.61
CA MET A 65 7.91 5.96 13.36
C MET A 65 8.49 5.93 11.93
N ALA A 66 7.71 6.31 10.92
CA ALA A 66 8.17 6.40 9.54
C ALA A 66 9.28 7.44 9.36
N LEU A 67 9.12 8.65 9.94
CA LEU A 67 10.14 9.69 9.90
C LEU A 67 11.47 9.23 10.53
N ARG A 68 11.42 8.53 11.67
CA ARG A 68 12.62 7.98 12.31
C ARG A 68 13.28 6.90 11.46
N THR A 69 12.48 6.05 10.81
CA THR A 69 12.98 5.04 9.88
C THR A 69 13.71 5.67 8.68
N LEU A 70 13.26 6.84 8.24
CA LEU A 70 13.90 7.62 7.16
C LEU A 70 15.07 8.50 7.63
N GLY A 71 15.47 8.44 8.91
CA GLY A 71 16.55 9.25 9.47
C GLY A 71 16.16 10.70 9.79
N ILE A 72 14.88 11.05 9.72
CA ILE A 72 14.37 12.40 10.04
C ILE A 72 14.12 12.49 11.55
N THR A 73 15.06 13.11 12.28
CA THR A 73 15.06 13.20 13.76
C THR A 73 14.64 14.55 14.31
N THR A 74 14.42 15.54 13.46
CA THR A 74 14.20 16.95 13.83
C THR A 74 12.84 17.23 14.49
N SER A 75 11.82 16.41 14.22
CA SER A 75 10.47 16.58 14.75
C SER A 75 10.25 15.80 16.04
N THR A 76 9.49 16.37 16.98
CA THR A 76 9.03 15.67 18.20
C THR A 76 7.57 15.25 18.04
N PHE A 77 7.09 14.36 18.93
CA PHE A 77 5.67 14.00 18.96
C PHE A 77 4.77 15.22 19.22
N GLN A 78 5.17 16.07 20.16
CA GLN A 78 4.50 17.34 20.45
C GLN A 78 4.42 18.25 19.22
N ALA A 79 5.50 18.37 18.45
CA ALA A 79 5.50 19.17 17.23
C ALA A 79 4.50 18.63 16.19
N LEU A 80 4.34 17.31 16.06
CA LEU A 80 3.34 16.72 15.17
C LEU A 80 1.90 17.04 15.62
N MET A 81 1.63 16.96 16.93
CA MET A 81 0.32 17.34 17.48
C MET A 81 0.00 18.82 17.22
N GLU A 82 0.96 19.71 17.43
CA GLU A 82 0.80 21.15 17.17
C GLU A 82 0.57 21.45 15.69
N LEU A 83 1.23 20.72 14.79
CA LEU A 83 1.07 20.91 13.35
C LEU A 83 -0.32 20.56 12.83
N CYS A 84 -0.96 19.55 13.41
CA CYS A 84 -2.32 19.15 13.02
C CYS A 84 -3.40 19.88 13.83
N SER A 85 -3.12 20.24 15.09
CA SER A 85 -4.02 21.01 15.96
C SER A 85 -5.46 20.45 16.02
N THR A 86 -5.61 19.12 15.98
CA THR A 86 -6.88 18.40 16.03
C THR A 86 -6.74 17.17 16.91
N THR A 87 -7.86 16.74 17.50
CA THR A 87 -7.98 15.48 18.24
C THR A 87 -8.71 14.40 17.43
N SER A 88 -8.78 14.59 16.10
CA SER A 88 -9.33 13.63 15.15
C SER A 88 -8.42 13.63 13.95
N ILE A 89 -7.52 12.64 13.88
CA ILE A 89 -6.50 12.52 12.85
C ILE A 89 -7.04 11.68 11.69
N TRP A 90 -7.01 12.27 10.50
CA TRP A 90 -7.45 11.65 9.25
C TRP A 90 -6.27 11.48 8.30
N THR A 91 -6.47 10.70 7.23
CA THR A 91 -5.43 10.45 6.22
C THR A 91 -4.91 11.73 5.57
N VAL A 92 -5.73 12.78 5.47
CA VAL A 92 -5.31 14.10 4.97
C VAL A 92 -4.29 14.78 5.90
N ASP A 93 -4.43 14.62 7.22
CA ASP A 93 -3.47 15.17 8.19
C ASP A 93 -2.12 14.45 8.06
N LEU A 94 -2.14 13.13 7.88
CA LEU A 94 -0.94 12.34 7.65
C LEU A 94 -0.23 12.75 6.35
N ALA A 95 -1.00 12.97 5.27
CA ALA A 95 -0.48 13.47 4.00
C ALA A 95 0.18 14.84 4.16
N TYR A 96 -0.47 15.76 4.88
CA TYR A 96 0.09 17.08 5.19
C TYR A 96 1.42 16.97 5.94
N LEU A 97 1.50 16.12 6.97
CA LEU A 97 2.73 15.92 7.73
C LEU A 97 3.86 15.36 6.85
N LEU A 98 3.61 14.28 6.10
CA LEU A 98 4.62 13.69 5.21
C LEU A 98 5.11 14.70 4.17
N HIS A 99 4.21 15.49 3.58
CA HIS A 99 4.55 16.57 2.67
C HIS A 99 5.43 17.63 3.36
N LYS A 100 5.07 18.06 4.57
CA LYS A 100 5.82 19.07 5.34
C LYS A 100 7.25 18.64 5.66
N PHE A 101 7.48 17.34 5.85
CA PHE A 101 8.82 16.77 6.06
C PHE A 101 9.52 16.36 4.76
N HIS A 102 8.99 16.78 3.60
CA HIS A 102 9.54 16.46 2.27
C HIS A 102 9.71 14.95 2.03
N VAL A 103 8.85 14.14 2.64
CA VAL A 103 8.79 12.70 2.37
C VAL A 103 7.98 12.50 1.10
N SER A 104 8.52 11.75 0.13
CA SER A 104 7.75 11.30 -1.02
C SER A 104 6.79 10.18 -0.58
N PHE A 105 5.50 10.32 -0.90
CA PHE A 105 4.48 9.35 -0.52
C PHE A 105 3.44 9.18 -1.62
N SER A 106 2.66 8.10 -1.53
CA SER A 106 1.49 7.86 -2.36
C SER A 106 0.40 7.22 -1.50
N PHE A 107 -0.84 7.71 -1.63
CA PHE A 107 -2.00 7.11 -0.98
C PHE A 107 -2.69 6.18 -1.97
N PHE A 108 -2.89 4.93 -1.55
CA PHE A 108 -3.60 3.92 -2.32
C PHE A 108 -4.89 3.56 -1.62
N THR A 109 -5.89 3.16 -2.41
CA THR A 109 -7.13 2.56 -1.92
C THR A 109 -7.37 1.24 -2.63
N VAL A 110 -7.91 0.27 -1.91
CA VAL A 110 -8.36 -1.01 -2.49
C VAL A 110 -9.83 -0.96 -2.92
N THR A 111 -10.54 0.09 -2.55
CA THR A 111 -11.93 0.31 -2.94
C THR A 111 -12.00 1.31 -4.08
N VAL A 112 -12.87 1.04 -5.06
CA VAL A 112 -13.25 2.06 -6.04
C VAL A 112 -13.99 3.17 -5.28
N GLY A 113 -13.54 4.41 -5.46
CA GLY A 113 -14.13 5.57 -4.80
C GLY A 113 -15.61 5.72 -5.16
N ALA A 114 -16.42 6.18 -4.20
CA ALA A 114 -17.78 6.63 -4.49
C ALA A 114 -17.68 8.05 -5.07
N ASN A 115 -18.17 8.23 -6.31
CA ASN A 115 -18.39 9.53 -6.93
C ASN A 115 -19.89 9.85 -6.92
#